data_AF-A0AAW0WDJ1-F1
#
_entry.id   AF-A0AAW0WDJ1-F1
#
_cell.length_a   1.000
_cell.length_b   1.000
_cell.length_c   1.000
_cell.angle_alpha   90.00
_cell.angle_beta   90.00
_cell.angle_gamma   90.00
#
_symmetry.space_group_name_H-M   'P 1'
#
loop_
_entity.id
_entity.type
_entity.pdbx_description
1 polymer ?
#
loop_
_entity_poly.entity_id
_entity_poly.type
_entity_poly.pdbx_seq_one_letter_code
_entity_poly.pdbx_strand_id
1 'polypeptide(L)'
;MLLQALPSIDSVMSSAVQPLFDSITDAIEAIILTVHSENFSGNDTKGTDSQCSLYMKELQGFITRAADDYLSIYHPSSIIKEKIHTLACRCLDLFVRHASLLRPIGEGGKLRLAADFAQMEMAISPLCSRPSELGRPYRIVRSFRPLLFQTIQHVIASPSIGDVIPYSTVLHFLFARAPPELRSPHQTAGWSVSRYSNWLDEHQDERERLQLVRGALEAYVASVRSRHLTQFASVYPPMLKLLEKGMVAHGLTTTS
;
A
#
# COMPACT_ATOMS: atom_id res chain seq x y z
N MET A 1 4.70 37.70 -24.75
CA MET A 1 5.92 37.62 -23.93
C MET A 1 5.64 37.25 -22.48
N LEU A 2 4.93 38.04 -21.65
CA LEU A 2 4.71 37.69 -20.23
C LEU A 2 3.93 36.37 -20.03
N LEU A 3 2.87 36.14 -20.80
CA LEU A 3 2.12 34.87 -20.74
C LEU A 3 2.93 33.65 -21.24
N GLN A 4 3.95 33.87 -22.07
CA GLN A 4 4.83 32.79 -22.57
C GLN A 4 5.93 32.41 -21.57
N ALA A 5 6.23 33.29 -20.59
CA ALA A 5 7.22 33.04 -19.54
C ALA A 5 6.62 32.33 -18.32
N LEU A 6 5.29 32.33 -18.16
CA LEU A 6 4.58 31.69 -17.04
C LEU A 6 4.95 30.21 -16.86
N PRO A 7 4.93 29.35 -17.90
CA PRO A 7 5.27 27.93 -17.73
C PRO A 7 6.70 27.72 -17.24
N SER A 8 7.64 28.56 -17.67
CA SER A 8 9.04 28.49 -17.23
C SER A 8 9.17 28.91 -15.76
N ILE A 9 8.44 29.93 -15.32
CA ILE A 9 8.42 30.37 -13.92
C ILE A 9 7.79 29.29 -13.04
N ASP A 10 6.65 28.72 -13.46
CA ASP A 10 5.98 27.65 -12.73
C ASP A 10 6.88 26.42 -12.59
N SER A 11 7.63 26.07 -13.64
CA SER A 11 8.62 24.99 -13.61
C SER A 11 9.73 25.25 -12.60
N VAL A 12 10.26 26.48 -12.53
CA VAL A 12 11.30 26.85 -11.57
C VAL A 12 10.75 26.84 -10.15
N MET A 13 9.56 27.39 -9.92
CA MET A 13 8.90 27.37 -8.61
C MET A 13 8.64 25.94 -8.12
N SER A 14 8.12 25.07 -8.99
CA SER A 14 7.90 23.65 -8.71
C SER A 14 9.21 22.93 -8.37
N SER A 15 10.28 23.20 -9.12
CA SER A 15 11.60 22.61 -8.88
C SER A 15 12.25 23.11 -7.59
N ALA A 16 12.01 24.36 -7.19
CA ALA A 16 12.56 24.95 -5.98
C ALA A 16 11.96 24.32 -4.71
N VAL A 17 10.68 23.95 -4.74
CA VAL A 17 10.00 23.34 -3.58
C VAL A 17 10.06 21.81 -3.59
N GLN A 18 10.38 21.18 -4.73
CA GLN A 18 10.41 19.72 -4.87
C GLN A 18 11.26 19.01 -3.78
N PRO A 19 12.49 19.47 -3.45
CA PRO A 19 13.31 18.79 -2.43
C PRO A 19 12.67 18.73 -1.04
N LEU A 20 11.85 19.74 -0.69
CA LEU A 20 11.10 19.74 0.56
C LEU A 20 10.02 18.66 0.54
N PHE A 21 9.25 18.56 -0.54
CA PHE A 21 8.21 17.54 -0.67
C PHE A 21 8.78 16.13 -0.73
N ASP A 22 9.92 15.94 -1.39
CA ASP A 22 10.64 14.67 -1.40
C ASP A 22 11.08 14.29 0.01
N SER A 23 11.71 15.22 0.74
CA SER A 23 12.14 14.97 2.13
C SER A 23 10.97 14.66 3.08
N ILE A 24 9.83 15.33 2.93
CA ILE A 24 8.61 15.03 3.71
C ILE A 24 8.07 13.65 3.34
N THR A 25 8.07 13.30 2.06
CA THR A 25 7.61 11.99 1.56
C THR A 25 8.49 10.86 2.10
N ASP A 26 9.81 11.01 2.04
CA ASP A 26 10.78 10.04 2.57
C ASP A 26 10.59 9.83 4.07
N ALA A 27 10.38 10.91 4.83
CA ALA A 27 10.13 10.82 6.26
C ALA A 27 8.79 10.10 6.57
N ILE A 28 7.73 10.37 5.80
CA ILE A 28 6.46 9.67 5.92
C ILE A 28 6.62 8.18 5.60
N GLU A 29 7.33 7.84 4.53
CA GLU A 29 7.60 6.43 4.19
C GLU A 29 8.42 5.74 5.27
N ALA A 30 9.45 6.41 5.81
CA ALA A 30 10.24 5.88 6.92
C ALA A 30 9.39 5.60 8.16
N ILE A 31 8.47 6.49 8.53
CA ILE A 31 7.54 6.27 9.65
C ILE A 31 6.59 5.10 9.33
N ILE A 32 5.97 5.09 8.14
CA ILE A 32 5.04 4.00 7.75
C ILE A 32 5.78 2.65 7.72
N LEU A 33 7.03 2.59 7.28
CA LEU A 33 7.85 1.38 7.26
C LEU A 33 8.00 0.74 8.65
N THR A 34 7.95 1.53 9.73
CA THR A 34 8.01 1.01 11.11
C THR A 34 6.82 0.13 11.48
N VAL A 35 5.73 0.14 10.69
CA VAL A 35 4.60 -0.80 10.84
C VAL A 35 5.05 -2.27 10.79
N HIS A 36 6.11 -2.57 10.04
CA HIS A 36 6.67 -3.93 9.92
C HIS A 36 7.45 -4.36 11.18
N SER A 37 7.77 -3.43 12.07
CA SER A 37 8.39 -3.70 13.38
C SER A 37 7.35 -3.90 14.49
N GLU A 38 6.09 -3.52 14.26
CA GLU A 38 5.01 -3.73 15.21
C GLU A 38 4.46 -5.17 15.16
N ASN A 39 3.95 -5.65 16.30
CA ASN A 39 3.41 -6.99 16.40
C ASN A 39 1.91 -7.05 16.02
N PHE A 40 1.63 -7.50 14.80
CA PHE A 40 0.28 -7.77 14.29
C PHE A 40 -0.12 -9.25 14.37
N SER A 41 0.71 -10.13 14.92
CA SER A 41 0.45 -11.58 14.94
C SER A 41 -0.48 -12.04 16.07
N GLY A 42 -0.79 -11.16 17.02
CA GLY A 42 -1.57 -11.50 18.21
C GLY A 42 -3.02 -11.91 17.92
N ASN A 43 -3.51 -12.92 18.65
CA ASN A 43 -4.92 -13.34 18.65
C ASN A 43 -5.71 -12.77 19.84
N ASP A 44 -5.04 -12.08 20.77
CA ASP A 44 -5.71 -11.53 21.95
C ASP A 44 -6.59 -10.34 21.57
N THR A 45 -7.90 -10.56 21.68
CA THR A 45 -8.96 -9.54 21.54
C THR A 45 -9.37 -8.92 22.88
N LYS A 46 -8.77 -9.39 23.99
CA LYS A 46 -9.11 -8.99 25.36
C LYS A 46 -7.90 -8.29 25.99
N GLY A 47 -8.02 -6.99 26.26
CA GLY A 47 -7.21 -6.34 27.30
C GLY A 47 -6.27 -5.21 26.88
N THR A 48 -6.20 -4.83 25.62
CA THR A 48 -5.68 -3.49 25.26
C THR A 48 -6.63 -2.90 24.26
N ASP A 49 -7.09 -1.68 24.54
CA ASP A 49 -7.99 -0.91 23.70
C ASP A 49 -7.64 -1.02 22.21
N SER A 50 -8.63 -0.76 21.37
CA SER A 50 -8.50 -0.33 19.98
C SER A 50 -7.64 0.95 19.86
N GLN A 51 -6.41 0.91 20.37
CA GLN A 51 -5.45 1.99 20.42
C GLN A 51 -4.75 2.04 19.07
N CYS A 52 -4.81 3.24 18.49
CA CYS A 52 -4.00 3.66 17.37
C CYS A 52 -2.54 3.18 17.55
N SER A 53 -2.01 2.50 16.54
CA SER A 53 -0.64 1.98 16.55
C SER A 53 0.37 3.10 16.75
N LEU A 54 1.55 2.79 17.28
CA LEU A 54 2.55 3.81 17.63
C LEU A 54 3.05 4.52 16.37
N TYR A 55 3.33 3.78 15.30
CA TYR A 55 3.70 4.37 14.02
C TYR A 55 2.64 5.34 13.48
N MET A 56 1.35 5.03 13.71
CA MET A 56 0.24 5.86 13.24
C MET A 56 0.11 7.15 14.05
N LYS A 57 0.34 7.10 15.38
CA LYS A 57 0.43 8.30 16.21
C LYS A 57 1.60 9.19 15.80
N GLU A 58 2.76 8.59 15.54
CA GLU A 58 3.93 9.31 15.06
C GLU A 58 3.69 9.94 13.68
N LEU A 59 3.04 9.19 12.77
CA LEU A 59 2.66 9.68 11.45
C LEU A 59 1.72 10.88 11.53
N GLN A 60 0.69 10.81 12.37
CA GLN A 60 -0.21 11.95 12.63
C GLN A 60 0.55 13.17 13.14
N GLY A 61 1.41 12.99 14.15
CA GLY A 61 2.20 14.08 14.70
C GLY A 61 3.20 14.67 13.70
N PHE A 62 3.77 13.85 12.82
CA PHE A 62 4.66 14.32 11.75
C PHE A 62 3.90 15.08 10.68
N ILE A 63 2.78 14.57 10.18
CA ILE A 63 1.97 15.24 9.14
C ILE A 63 1.46 16.59 9.64
N THR A 64 0.95 16.67 10.87
CA THR A 64 0.50 17.93 11.46
C THR A 64 1.63 18.95 11.54
N ARG A 65 2.80 18.56 12.07
CA ARG A 65 3.99 19.43 12.09
C ARG A 65 4.43 19.84 10.69
N ALA A 66 4.43 18.93 9.73
CA ALA A 66 4.80 19.26 8.36
C ALA A 66 3.84 20.28 7.73
N ALA A 67 2.54 20.14 7.98
CA ALA A 67 1.53 21.11 7.55
C ALA A 67 1.71 22.47 8.22
N ASP A 68 1.86 22.50 9.54
CA ASP A 68 1.88 23.72 10.34
C ASP A 68 3.22 24.47 10.27
N ASP A 69 4.34 23.75 10.28
CA ASP A 69 5.68 24.36 10.40
C ASP A 69 6.36 24.55 9.05
N TYR A 70 6.12 23.68 8.06
CA TYR A 70 6.82 23.74 6.77
C TYR A 70 5.92 24.23 5.63
N LEU A 71 4.70 23.72 5.52
CA LEU A 71 3.82 24.00 4.39
C LEU A 71 3.05 25.32 4.56
N SER A 72 2.70 25.70 5.78
CA SER A 72 1.96 26.93 6.09
C SER A 72 2.71 28.22 5.70
N ILE A 73 4.04 28.16 5.57
CA ILE A 73 4.91 29.27 5.19
C ILE A 73 4.63 29.72 3.75
N TYR A 74 4.19 28.79 2.89
CA TYR A 74 3.98 29.06 1.49
C TYR A 74 2.62 29.72 1.23
N HIS A 75 2.60 30.72 0.34
CA HIS A 75 1.35 31.31 -0.11
C HIS A 75 0.50 30.27 -0.88
N PRO A 76 -0.86 30.29 -0.78
CA PRO A 76 -1.74 29.29 -1.41
C PRO A 76 -1.79 29.36 -2.95
N SER A 77 -0.68 29.04 -3.61
CA SER A 77 -0.59 28.92 -5.06
C SER A 77 -1.12 27.58 -5.57
N SER A 78 -1.46 27.51 -6.86
CA SER A 78 -1.88 26.26 -7.53
C SER A 78 -0.82 25.17 -7.42
N ILE A 79 0.46 25.53 -7.60
CA ILE A 79 1.60 24.61 -7.53
C ILE A 79 1.70 23.96 -6.15
N ILE A 80 1.65 24.76 -5.08
CA ILE A 80 1.73 24.23 -3.71
C ILE A 80 0.53 23.34 -3.40
N LYS A 81 -0.68 23.74 -3.80
CA LYS A 81 -1.89 22.92 -3.62
C LYS A 81 -1.79 21.57 -4.35
N GLU A 82 -1.25 21.55 -5.57
CA GLU A 82 -1.02 20.33 -6.34
C GLU A 82 0.02 19.42 -5.67
N LYS A 83 1.12 19.99 -5.16
CA LYS A 83 2.14 19.23 -4.43
C LYS A 83 1.61 18.66 -3.11
N ILE A 84 0.82 19.43 -2.35
CA ILE A 84 0.16 18.95 -1.14
C ILE A 84 -0.85 17.84 -1.46
N HIS A 85 -1.63 17.99 -2.54
CA HIS A 85 -2.55 16.94 -2.99
C HIS A 85 -1.80 15.66 -3.39
N THR A 86 -0.70 15.79 -4.12
CA THR A 86 0.17 14.66 -4.51
C THR A 86 0.76 13.97 -3.29
N LEU A 87 1.28 14.75 -2.32
CA LEU A 87 1.78 14.24 -1.04
C LEU A 87 0.69 13.47 -0.29
N ALA A 88 -0.53 14.02 -0.22
CA ALA A 88 -1.65 13.37 0.44
C ALA A 88 -2.04 12.03 -0.22
N CYS A 89 -2.09 11.99 -1.55
CA CYS A 89 -2.31 10.77 -2.31
C CYS A 89 -1.22 9.73 -2.01
N ARG A 90 0.04 10.18 -2.00
CA ARG A 90 1.20 9.34 -1.74
C ARG A 90 1.16 8.70 -0.35
N CYS A 91 0.74 9.45 0.68
CA CYS A 91 0.55 8.91 2.04
C CYS A 91 -0.42 7.72 2.06
N LEU A 92 -1.55 7.84 1.35
CA LEU A 92 -2.56 6.79 1.28
C LEU A 92 -2.06 5.56 0.51
N ASP A 93 -1.38 5.77 -0.62
CA ASP A 93 -0.80 4.69 -1.42
C ASP A 93 0.27 3.91 -0.65
N LEU A 94 1.17 4.61 0.05
CA LEU A 94 2.18 3.99 0.92
C LEU A 94 1.54 3.21 2.06
N PHE A 95 0.54 3.78 2.72
CA PHE A 95 -0.16 3.11 3.81
C PHE A 95 -0.80 1.80 3.34
N VAL A 96 -1.58 1.81 2.25
CA VAL A 96 -2.21 0.59 1.72
C VAL A 96 -1.17 -0.42 1.25
N ARG A 97 -0.09 0.04 0.59
CA ARG A 97 1.03 -0.82 0.18
C ARG A 97 1.60 -1.57 1.38
N HIS A 98 2.04 -0.86 2.42
CA HIS A 98 2.65 -1.51 3.57
C HIS A 98 1.64 -2.36 4.35
N ALA A 99 0.38 -1.92 4.47
CA ALA A 99 -0.69 -2.72 5.06
C ALA A 99 -0.92 -4.04 4.30
N SER A 100 -0.84 -4.04 2.96
CA SER A 100 -0.97 -5.24 2.13
C SER A 100 0.22 -6.20 2.23
N LEU A 101 1.39 -5.71 2.64
CA LEU A 101 2.62 -6.50 2.78
C LEU A 101 2.82 -7.05 4.20
N LEU A 102 1.98 -6.64 5.16
CA LEU A 102 2.07 -7.08 6.55
C LEU A 102 1.85 -8.59 6.68
N ARG A 103 2.76 -9.25 7.38
CA ARG A 103 2.69 -10.68 7.67
C ARG A 103 3.59 -11.03 8.85
N PRO A 104 3.16 -11.91 9.78
CA PRO A 104 1.83 -12.52 9.89
C PRO A 104 0.79 -11.58 10.52
N ILE A 105 -0.49 -11.76 10.18
CA ILE A 105 -1.60 -10.99 10.76
C ILE A 105 -2.57 -11.95 11.47
N GLY A 106 -2.71 -11.78 12.79
CA GLY A 106 -3.70 -12.47 13.63
C GLY A 106 -5.03 -11.72 13.71
N GLU A 107 -6.02 -12.27 14.43
CA GLU A 107 -7.35 -11.63 14.56
C GLU A 107 -7.28 -10.28 15.29
N GLY A 108 -6.46 -10.16 16.35
CA GLY A 108 -6.22 -8.89 17.04
C GLY A 108 -5.50 -7.88 16.13
N GLY A 109 -4.55 -8.37 15.32
CA GLY A 109 -3.85 -7.55 14.32
C GLY A 109 -4.79 -6.97 13.25
N LYS A 110 -5.78 -7.73 12.78
CA LYS A 110 -6.80 -7.23 11.83
C LYS A 110 -7.61 -6.08 12.43
N LEU A 111 -8.02 -6.20 13.69
CA LEU A 111 -8.77 -5.15 14.39
C LEU A 111 -7.92 -3.89 14.55
N ARG A 112 -6.65 -4.04 14.97
CA ARG A 112 -5.71 -2.91 15.08
C ARG A 112 -5.48 -2.24 13.74
N LEU A 113 -5.19 -3.01 12.70
CA LEU A 113 -5.02 -2.47 11.35
C LEU A 113 -6.29 -1.76 10.88
N ALA A 114 -7.47 -2.31 11.14
CA ALA A 114 -8.74 -1.64 10.79
C ALA A 114 -8.96 -0.33 11.57
N ALA A 115 -8.44 -0.21 12.80
CA ALA A 115 -8.40 1.06 13.53
C ALA A 115 -7.41 2.03 12.86
N ASP A 116 -6.22 1.57 12.48
CA ASP A 116 -5.23 2.36 11.75
C ASP A 116 -5.77 2.90 10.42
N PHE A 117 -6.59 2.14 9.68
CA PHE A 117 -7.28 2.65 8.50
C PHE A 117 -8.17 3.87 8.81
N ALA A 118 -8.88 3.87 9.95
CA ALA A 118 -9.67 5.03 10.36
C ALA A 118 -8.78 6.20 10.79
N GLN A 119 -7.68 5.90 11.49
CA GLN A 119 -6.73 6.88 11.98
C GLN A 119 -5.93 7.53 10.84
N MET A 120 -5.67 6.79 9.76
CA MET A 120 -5.04 7.32 8.54
C MET A 120 -5.94 8.33 7.83
N GLU A 121 -7.25 8.06 7.76
CA GLU A 121 -8.22 9.04 7.23
C GLU A 121 -8.25 10.33 8.06
N MET A 122 -7.98 10.27 9.36
CA MET A 122 -7.84 11.45 10.22
C MET A 122 -6.46 12.11 10.06
N ALA A 123 -5.40 11.32 9.90
CA ALA A 123 -4.01 11.79 9.78
C ALA A 123 -3.80 12.70 8.57
N ILE A 124 -4.56 12.50 7.50
CA ILE A 124 -4.43 13.28 6.26
C ILE A 124 -5.15 14.64 6.31
N SER A 125 -6.02 14.87 7.30
CA SER A 125 -6.83 16.09 7.43
C SER A 125 -6.03 17.41 7.34
N PRO A 126 -4.81 17.53 7.91
CA PRO A 126 -4.00 18.74 7.79
C PRO A 126 -3.55 19.05 6.36
N LEU A 127 -3.41 18.03 5.50
CA LEU A 127 -3.00 18.18 4.10
C LEU A 127 -4.21 18.35 3.17
N CYS A 128 -5.34 17.75 3.51
CA CYS A 128 -6.54 17.79 2.68
C CYS A 128 -7.81 17.86 3.54
N SER A 129 -8.59 18.93 3.38
CA SER A 129 -9.85 19.13 4.12
C SER A 129 -10.97 18.19 3.70
N ARG A 130 -10.91 17.65 2.47
CA ARG A 130 -11.89 16.70 1.94
C ARG A 130 -11.19 15.48 1.33
N PRO A 131 -10.99 14.39 2.09
CA PRO A 131 -10.32 13.19 1.60
C PRO A 131 -10.92 12.60 0.31
N SER A 132 -12.23 12.81 0.05
CA SER A 132 -12.88 12.39 -1.19
C SER A 132 -12.31 13.05 -2.46
N GLU A 133 -11.69 14.23 -2.34
CA GLU A 133 -11.03 14.94 -3.45
C GLU A 133 -9.67 14.32 -3.83
N LEU A 134 -9.14 13.41 -3.01
CA LEU A 134 -7.94 12.63 -3.33
C LEU A 134 -8.23 11.54 -4.38
N GLY A 135 -9.51 11.25 -4.68
CA GLY A 135 -9.89 10.38 -5.78
C GLY A 135 -9.54 8.91 -5.55
N ARG A 136 -8.76 8.31 -6.47
CA ARG A 136 -8.51 6.86 -6.49
C ARG A 136 -7.80 6.33 -5.23
N PRO A 137 -6.69 6.93 -4.73
CA PRO A 137 -6.04 6.49 -3.49
C PRO A 137 -6.99 6.40 -2.29
N TYR A 138 -7.86 7.40 -2.11
CA TYR A 138 -8.87 7.37 -1.04
C TYR A 138 -9.90 6.25 -1.24
N ARG A 139 -10.39 6.04 -2.48
CA ARG A 139 -11.29 4.91 -2.78
C ARG A 139 -10.64 3.56 -2.50
N ILE A 140 -9.33 3.40 -2.76
CA ILE A 140 -8.59 2.18 -2.45
C ILE A 140 -8.59 1.93 -0.93
N VAL A 141 -8.25 2.94 -0.11
CA VAL A 141 -8.26 2.82 1.36
C VAL A 141 -9.65 2.36 1.86
N ARG A 142 -10.70 2.99 1.35
CA ARG A 142 -12.11 2.68 1.70
C ARG A 142 -12.53 1.28 1.28
N SER A 143 -12.15 0.85 0.08
CA SER A 143 -12.51 -0.48 -0.45
C SER A 143 -11.63 -1.60 0.12
N PHE A 144 -10.42 -1.31 0.58
CA PHE A 144 -9.49 -2.29 1.12
C PHE A 144 -9.83 -2.65 2.57
N ARG A 145 -10.22 -1.67 3.40
CA ARG A 145 -10.52 -1.89 4.83
C ARG A 145 -11.50 -3.04 5.12
N PRO A 146 -12.63 -3.20 4.40
CA PRO A 146 -13.54 -4.33 4.62
C PRO A 146 -12.94 -5.70 4.31
N LEU A 147 -11.94 -5.78 3.41
CA LEU A 147 -11.31 -7.04 3.00
C LEU A 147 -10.57 -7.71 4.15
N LEU A 148 -10.14 -6.94 5.16
CA LEU A 148 -9.46 -7.44 6.36
C LEU A 148 -10.27 -8.55 7.05
N PHE A 149 -11.60 -8.43 7.06
CA PHE A 149 -12.52 -9.32 7.77
C PHE A 149 -13.25 -10.32 6.86
N GLN A 150 -13.04 -10.24 5.54
CA GLN A 150 -13.68 -11.15 4.59
C GLN A 150 -12.91 -12.46 4.43
N THR A 151 -13.62 -13.54 4.08
CA THR A 151 -13.00 -14.81 3.70
C THR A 151 -12.23 -14.67 2.38
N ILE A 152 -11.24 -15.52 2.13
CA ILE A 152 -10.44 -15.48 0.88
C ILE A 152 -11.36 -15.57 -0.35
N GLN A 153 -12.41 -16.41 -0.29
CA GLN A 153 -13.38 -16.58 -1.38
C GLN A 153 -14.18 -15.31 -1.66
N HIS A 154 -14.60 -14.58 -0.62
CA HIS A 154 -15.33 -13.33 -0.78
C HIS A 154 -14.41 -12.20 -1.26
N VAL A 155 -13.16 -12.18 -0.80
CA VAL A 155 -12.16 -11.22 -1.28
C VAL A 155 -12.00 -11.37 -2.80
N ILE A 156 -11.68 -12.56 -3.32
CA ILE A 156 -11.44 -12.75 -4.77
C ILE A 156 -12.69 -12.56 -5.66
N ALA A 157 -13.88 -12.55 -5.06
CA ALA A 157 -15.15 -12.32 -5.74
C ALA A 157 -15.58 -10.84 -5.70
N SER A 158 -14.87 -10.00 -4.94
CA SER A 158 -15.20 -8.59 -4.80
C SER A 158 -15.09 -7.85 -6.14
N PRO A 159 -16.13 -7.11 -6.56
CA PRO A 159 -16.12 -6.35 -7.82
C PRO A 159 -15.12 -5.18 -7.77
N SER A 160 -14.69 -4.77 -6.57
CA SER A 160 -13.73 -3.68 -6.40
C SER A 160 -12.31 -4.03 -6.88
N ILE A 161 -12.02 -5.31 -7.11
CA ILE A 161 -10.69 -5.76 -7.55
C ILE A 161 -10.58 -5.64 -9.07
N GLY A 162 -9.54 -4.98 -9.55
CA GLY A 162 -9.34 -4.63 -10.96
C GLY A 162 -10.00 -3.31 -11.35
N ASP A 163 -11.09 -2.92 -10.68
CA ASP A 163 -11.74 -1.61 -10.88
C ASP A 163 -11.07 -0.53 -9.99
N VAL A 164 -11.18 -0.68 -8.67
CA VAL A 164 -10.62 0.29 -7.71
C VAL A 164 -9.26 -0.17 -7.21
N ILE A 165 -9.19 -1.40 -6.70
CA ILE A 165 -8.00 -1.97 -6.07
C ILE A 165 -7.23 -2.81 -7.10
N PRO A 166 -5.93 -2.57 -7.31
CA PRO A 166 -5.10 -3.42 -8.17
C PRO A 166 -5.11 -4.89 -7.73
N TYR A 167 -5.08 -5.81 -8.69
CA TYR A 167 -4.93 -7.25 -8.46
C TYR A 167 -3.65 -7.54 -7.66
N SER A 168 -2.54 -6.86 -8.00
CA SER A 168 -1.27 -7.05 -7.31
C SER A 168 -1.40 -6.79 -5.80
N THR A 169 -2.05 -5.69 -5.41
CA THR A 169 -2.22 -5.29 -4.01
C THR A 169 -3.04 -6.32 -3.22
N VAL A 170 -4.08 -6.89 -3.82
CA VAL A 170 -4.85 -7.95 -3.18
C VAL A 170 -4.05 -9.25 -3.09
N LEU A 171 -3.28 -9.59 -4.11
CA LEU A 171 -2.38 -10.75 -4.07
C LEU A 171 -1.35 -10.62 -2.95
N HIS A 172 -0.73 -9.43 -2.78
CA HIS A 172 0.14 -9.12 -1.64
C HIS A 172 -0.56 -9.37 -0.31
N PHE A 173 -1.78 -8.87 -0.16
CA PHE A 173 -2.59 -9.08 1.03
C PHE A 173 -2.90 -10.57 1.29
N LEU A 174 -3.13 -11.37 0.25
CA LEU A 174 -3.39 -12.81 0.41
C LEU A 174 -2.16 -13.59 0.89
N PHE A 175 -0.93 -13.12 0.62
CA PHE A 175 0.27 -13.72 1.21
C PHE A 175 0.30 -13.60 2.74
N ALA A 176 -0.36 -12.59 3.33
CA ALA A 176 -0.48 -12.47 4.79
C ALA A 176 -1.22 -13.66 5.42
N ARG A 177 -2.13 -14.27 4.64
CA ARG A 177 -2.95 -15.43 5.03
C ARG A 177 -2.35 -16.77 4.58
N ALA A 178 -1.20 -16.72 3.90
CA ALA A 178 -0.48 -17.90 3.44
C ALA A 178 0.37 -18.53 4.55
N PRO A 179 0.64 -19.84 4.47
CA PRO A 179 1.56 -20.49 5.40
C PRO A 179 3.03 -20.13 5.05
N PRO A 180 3.96 -20.16 6.02
CA PRO A 180 5.33 -19.63 5.86
C PRO A 180 6.13 -20.19 4.67
N GLU A 181 5.78 -21.37 4.19
CA GLU A 181 6.39 -22.02 3.03
C GLU A 181 6.09 -21.29 1.72
N LEU A 182 4.91 -20.66 1.61
CA LEU A 182 4.55 -19.76 0.52
C LEU A 182 5.09 -18.36 0.85
N ARG A 183 6.34 -18.12 0.46
CA ARG A 183 7.06 -16.85 0.68
C ARG A 183 6.47 -15.72 -0.15
N SER A 184 6.52 -14.50 0.37
CA SER A 184 6.11 -13.31 -0.38
C SER A 184 7.04 -13.05 -1.57
N PRO A 185 6.65 -12.21 -2.55
CA PRO A 185 7.49 -11.89 -3.71
C PRO A 185 8.87 -11.34 -3.32
N HIS A 186 8.91 -10.38 -2.40
CA HIS A 186 10.18 -9.81 -1.93
C HIS A 186 11.05 -10.82 -1.17
N GLN A 187 10.44 -11.71 -0.36
CA GLN A 187 11.18 -12.78 0.33
C GLN A 187 11.77 -13.80 -0.65
N THR A 188 11.04 -14.11 -1.73
CA THR A 188 11.53 -15.02 -2.78
C THR A 188 12.69 -14.40 -3.56
N ALA A 189 12.63 -13.09 -3.80
CA ALA A 189 13.70 -12.33 -4.45
C ALA A 189 14.88 -11.95 -3.51
N GLY A 190 14.79 -12.24 -2.21
CA GLY A 190 15.82 -11.88 -1.23
C GLY A 190 15.90 -10.37 -0.96
N TRP A 191 14.81 -9.63 -1.12
CA TRP A 191 14.75 -8.19 -0.92
C TRP A 191 14.19 -7.82 0.46
N SER A 192 14.67 -6.71 1.03
CA SER A 192 14.01 -6.07 2.17
C SER A 192 12.66 -5.48 1.74
N VAL A 193 11.78 -5.23 2.72
CA VAL A 193 10.50 -4.57 2.47
C VAL A 193 10.69 -3.16 1.90
N SER A 194 11.70 -2.42 2.38
CA SER A 194 12.04 -1.09 1.86
C SER A 194 12.47 -1.14 0.39
N ARG A 195 13.39 -2.04 0.03
CA ARG A 195 13.79 -2.25 -1.37
C ARG A 195 12.60 -2.63 -2.24
N TYR A 196 11.68 -3.42 -1.69
CA TYR A 196 10.48 -3.81 -2.43
C TYR A 196 9.49 -2.64 -2.63
N SER A 197 9.35 -1.75 -1.64
CA SER A 197 8.56 -0.52 -1.79
C SER A 197 9.10 0.33 -2.94
N ASN A 198 10.41 0.58 -2.95
CA ASN A 198 11.06 1.34 -4.02
C ASN A 198 10.86 0.68 -5.40
N TRP A 199 11.02 -0.64 -5.48
CA TRP A 199 10.77 -1.37 -6.72
C TRP A 199 9.32 -1.18 -7.21
N LEU A 200 8.33 -1.21 -6.29
CA LEU A 200 6.93 -0.95 -6.64
C LEU A 200 6.68 0.47 -7.15
N ASP A 201 7.48 1.46 -6.75
CA ASP A 201 7.39 2.82 -7.27
C ASP A 201 7.95 2.96 -8.68
N GLU A 202 9.07 2.32 -8.93
CA GLU A 202 9.72 2.27 -10.25
C GLU A 202 8.87 1.48 -11.27
N HIS A 203 8.10 0.48 -10.79
CA HIS A 203 7.35 -0.44 -11.64
C HIS A 203 5.85 -0.24 -11.43
N GLN A 204 5.29 0.83 -12.02
CA GLN A 204 3.87 1.16 -11.92
C GLN A 204 2.96 0.29 -12.79
N ASP A 205 3.52 -0.35 -13.82
CA ASP A 205 2.79 -1.29 -14.68
C ASP A 205 2.38 -2.53 -13.88
N GLU A 206 1.07 -2.78 -13.84
CA GLU A 206 0.51 -3.91 -13.13
C GLU A 206 0.99 -5.25 -13.71
N ARG A 207 1.34 -5.30 -15.00
CA ARG A 207 1.91 -6.51 -15.65
C ARG A 207 3.19 -6.97 -14.98
N GLU A 208 4.11 -6.04 -14.71
CA GLU A 208 5.40 -6.33 -14.10
C GLU A 208 5.23 -6.81 -12.65
N ARG A 209 4.32 -6.15 -11.92
CA ARG A 209 3.97 -6.55 -10.55
C ARG A 209 3.36 -7.96 -10.49
N LEU A 210 2.44 -8.27 -11.42
CA LEU A 210 1.81 -9.58 -11.52
C LEU A 210 2.81 -10.67 -11.93
N GLN A 211 3.75 -10.38 -12.83
CA GLN A 211 4.82 -11.32 -13.18
C GLN A 211 5.71 -11.65 -11.98
N LEU A 212 6.05 -10.67 -11.15
CA LEU A 212 6.82 -10.93 -9.93
C LEU A 212 6.04 -11.81 -8.94
N VAL A 213 4.74 -11.55 -8.77
CA VAL A 213 3.86 -12.40 -7.95
C VAL A 213 3.78 -13.82 -8.51
N ARG A 214 3.67 -13.97 -9.83
CA ARG A 214 3.68 -15.26 -10.52
C ARG A 214 4.94 -16.05 -10.20
N GLY A 215 6.11 -15.43 -10.30
CA GLY A 215 7.39 -16.07 -9.96
C GLY A 215 7.43 -16.58 -8.52
N ALA A 216 6.84 -15.86 -7.56
CA ALA A 216 6.73 -16.31 -6.17
C ALA A 216 5.81 -17.54 -6.01
N LEU A 217 4.68 -17.57 -6.72
CA LEU A 217 3.78 -18.74 -6.73
C LEU A 217 4.43 -19.96 -7.40
N GLU A 218 5.15 -19.77 -8.50
CA GLU A 218 5.88 -20.83 -9.20
C GLU A 218 7.01 -21.42 -8.34
N ALA A 219 7.76 -20.56 -7.64
CA ALA A 219 8.78 -21.00 -6.68
C ALA A 219 8.19 -21.86 -5.55
N TYR A 220 6.98 -21.53 -5.08
CA TYR A 220 6.27 -22.36 -4.11
C TYR A 220 5.87 -23.72 -4.70
N VAL A 221 5.35 -23.78 -5.93
CA VAL A 221 5.03 -25.05 -6.60
C VAL A 221 6.27 -25.92 -6.73
N ALA A 222 7.41 -25.34 -7.14
CA ALA A 222 8.67 -26.07 -7.23
C ALA A 222 9.11 -26.62 -5.86
N SER A 223 8.97 -25.84 -4.79
CA SER A 223 9.23 -26.26 -3.41
C SER A 223 8.33 -27.42 -2.97
N VAL A 224 7.01 -27.34 -3.20
CA VAL A 224 6.04 -28.41 -2.88
C VAL A 224 6.40 -29.71 -3.61
N ARG A 225 6.75 -29.63 -4.90
CA ARG A 225 7.19 -30.78 -5.71
C ARG A 225 8.47 -31.41 -5.17
N SER A 226 9.47 -30.58 -4.82
CA SER A 226 10.74 -31.06 -4.27
C SER A 226 10.61 -31.76 -2.92
N ARG A 227 9.59 -31.41 -2.14
CA ARG A 227 9.29 -31.99 -0.81
C ARG A 227 8.31 -33.17 -0.88
N HIS A 228 7.90 -33.58 -2.08
CA HIS A 228 6.91 -34.64 -2.31
C HIS A 228 5.58 -34.42 -1.56
N LEU A 229 5.21 -33.16 -1.33
CA LEU A 229 3.93 -32.82 -0.72
C LEU A 229 2.81 -32.99 -1.74
N THR A 230 1.71 -33.62 -1.33
CA THR A 230 0.57 -33.93 -2.19
C THR A 230 -0.53 -32.87 -2.15
N GLN A 231 -0.41 -31.88 -1.25
CA GLN A 231 -1.43 -30.85 -1.03
C GLN A 231 -0.80 -29.45 -1.05
N PHE A 232 -1.45 -28.54 -1.77
CA PHE A 232 -1.12 -27.11 -1.75
C PHE A 232 -1.81 -26.42 -0.57
N ALA A 233 -1.27 -25.28 -0.14
CA ALA A 233 -1.95 -24.40 0.80
C ALA A 233 -3.35 -24.03 0.30
N SER A 234 -4.33 -23.98 1.20
CA SER A 234 -5.73 -23.65 0.85
C SER A 234 -5.91 -22.28 0.19
N VAL A 235 -5.00 -21.33 0.44
CA VAL A 235 -4.98 -20.00 -0.17
C VAL A 235 -4.41 -20.00 -1.60
N TYR A 236 -3.64 -21.01 -1.99
CA TYR A 236 -2.93 -21.04 -3.27
C TYR A 236 -3.87 -21.08 -4.49
N PRO A 237 -4.86 -21.98 -4.60
CA PRO A 237 -5.76 -21.99 -5.76
C PRO A 237 -6.55 -20.68 -5.94
N PRO A 238 -7.10 -20.05 -4.88
CA PRO A 238 -7.68 -18.71 -4.95
C PRO A 238 -6.73 -17.63 -5.47
N MET A 239 -5.47 -17.64 -5.01
CA MET A 239 -4.45 -16.68 -5.48
C MET A 239 -4.12 -16.89 -6.96
N LEU A 240 -3.98 -18.14 -7.41
CA LEU A 240 -3.71 -18.45 -8.81
C LEU A 240 -4.85 -17.96 -9.71
N LYS A 241 -6.10 -18.22 -9.33
CA LYS A 241 -7.28 -17.74 -10.06
C LYS A 241 -7.33 -16.20 -10.13
N LEU A 242 -6.96 -15.52 -9.05
CA LEU A 242 -6.91 -14.05 -9.03
C LEU A 242 -5.77 -13.51 -9.91
N LEU A 243 -4.61 -14.16 -9.88
CA LEU A 243 -3.47 -13.84 -10.72
C LEU A 243 -3.81 -14.01 -12.21
N GLU A 244 -4.43 -15.14 -12.60
CA GLU A 244 -4.88 -15.38 -13.97
C GLU A 244 -5.85 -14.31 -14.46
N LYS A 245 -6.84 -13.94 -13.63
CA LYS A 245 -7.77 -12.84 -13.94
C LYS A 245 -7.03 -11.53 -14.18
N GLY A 246 -6.08 -11.17 -13.31
CA GLY A 246 -5.28 -9.96 -13.46
C GLY A 246 -4.42 -10.01 -14.73
N MET A 247 -3.75 -11.13 -14.99
CA MET A 247 -2.93 -11.30 -16.19
C MET A 247 -3.75 -11.13 -17.47
N VAL A 248 -4.93 -11.77 -17.55
CA VAL A 248 -5.84 -11.63 -18.70
C VAL A 248 -6.33 -10.18 -18.85
N ALA A 249 -6.72 -9.53 -17.74
CA ALA A 249 -7.17 -8.14 -17.77
C ALA A 249 -6.10 -7.16 -18.29
N HIS A 250 -4.83 -7.49 -18.10
CA HIS A 250 -3.69 -6.70 -18.59
C HIS A 250 -3.01 -7.29 -19.84
N GLY A 251 -3.68 -8.19 -20.57
CA GLY A 251 -3.20 -8.69 -21.87
C GLY A 251 -1.98 -9.62 -21.81
N LEU A 252 -1.69 -10.21 -20.65
CA LEU A 252 -0.68 -11.26 -20.50
C LEU A 252 -1.32 -12.63 -20.74
N THR A 253 -0.72 -13.44 -21.62
CA THR A 253 -1.15 -14.82 -21.83
C THR A 253 -0.86 -15.65 -20.57
N THR A 254 -1.91 -16.22 -19.97
CA THR A 254 -1.78 -17.25 -18.94
C THR A 254 -1.27 -18.52 -19.64
N THR A 255 0.04 -18.74 -19.64
CA THR A 255 0.59 -20.01 -20.12
C THR A 255 0.04 -21.12 -19.23
N SER A 256 -0.72 -22.01 -19.87
CA SER A 256 -1.34 -23.22 -19.33
C SER A 256 -0.33 -24.16 -18.68
#